data_AF-A0A0G0TLE7-F1
#
_entry.id   AF-A0A0G0TLE7-F1
#
_cell.length_a   1.000
_cell.length_b   1.000
_cell.length_c   1.000
_cell.angle_alpha   90.00
_cell.angle_beta   90.00
_cell.angle_gamma   90.00
#
_symmetry.space_group_name_H-M   'P 1'
#
loop_
_entity.id
_entity.type
_entity.pdbx_description
1 polymer ?
#
loop_
_entity_poly.entity_id
_entity_poly.type
_entity_poly.pdbx_seq_one_letter_code
_entity_poly.pdbx_strand_id
1 'polypeptide(L)'
;MTVPAWQPKNISKNYDDTRSRKLLAHKEQIAGLIGKIKTRGLTALPLRLYTQHGKIKVEIGVAKYRKKHDKRELIKKRDIEREIERSL
;
A
#
# COMPACT_ATOMS: atom_id res chain seq x y z
N MET A 1 -5.40 2.97 7.86
CA MET A 1 -4.95 4.18 7.14
C MET A 1 -5.65 5.34 7.79
N THR A 2 -4.90 6.27 8.39
CA THR A 2 -5.45 7.47 9.04
C THR A 2 -5.74 8.50 7.97
N VAL A 3 -7.01 8.90 7.83
CA VAL A 3 -7.41 9.97 6.90
C VAL A 3 -7.80 11.18 7.74
N PRO A 4 -6.90 12.17 7.89
CA PRO A 4 -7.16 13.33 8.72
C PRO A 4 -8.30 14.16 8.14
N ALA A 5 -9.03 14.86 9.00
CA ALA A 5 -10.00 15.84 8.57
C ALA A 5 -9.31 17.00 7.85
N TRP A 6 -9.84 17.37 6.67
CA TRP A 6 -9.37 18.54 5.92
C TRP A 6 -9.56 19.85 6.70
N GLN A 7 -10.64 19.94 7.49
CA GLN A 7 -10.94 21.08 8.36
C GLN A 7 -11.16 20.60 9.80
N PRO A 8 -10.11 20.56 10.65
CA PRO A 8 -10.22 20.02 12.01
C PRO A 8 -11.16 20.84 12.90
N LYS A 9 -11.32 22.14 12.61
CA LYS A 9 -12.23 23.03 13.35
C LYS A 9 -13.72 22.77 13.07
N ASN A 10 -14.04 22.16 11.93
CA ASN A 10 -15.40 21.89 11.48
C ASN A 10 -15.61 20.38 11.28
N ILE A 11 -15.28 19.61 12.32
CA ILE A 11 -15.37 18.16 12.30
C ILE A 11 -16.65 17.71 13.01
N SER A 12 -17.35 16.75 12.42
CA SER A 12 -18.43 16.06 13.14
C SER A 12 -17.82 15.31 14.33
N LYS A 13 -18.47 15.38 15.51
CA LYS A 13 -18.02 14.66 16.73
C LYS A 13 -17.84 13.15 16.51
N ASN A 14 -18.46 12.59 15.47
CA ASN A 14 -18.45 11.17 15.15
C ASN A 14 -17.43 10.78 14.05
N TYR A 15 -16.56 11.69 13.60
CA TYR A 15 -15.56 11.37 12.59
C TYR A 15 -14.39 10.61 13.20
N ASP A 16 -14.22 9.36 12.80
CA ASP A 16 -13.05 8.55 13.13
C ASP A 16 -12.11 8.45 11.91
N ASP A 17 -10.91 9.03 12.06
CA ASP A 17 -9.85 9.03 11.06
C ASP A 17 -9.37 7.61 10.71
N THR A 18 -9.42 6.71 11.70
CA THR A 18 -8.87 5.34 11.64
C THR A 18 -9.88 4.29 11.21
N ARG A 19 -11.13 4.69 10.99
CA ARG A 19 -12.22 3.77 10.66
C ARG A 19 -11.89 2.83 9.50
N SER A 20 -12.31 1.58 9.64
CA SER A 20 -12.25 0.61 8.56
C SER A 20 -13.22 1.02 7.44
N ARG A 21 -12.70 1.15 6.22
CA ARG A 21 -13.48 1.50 5.03
C ARG A 21 -13.66 0.25 4.19
N LYS A 22 -14.92 -0.12 3.91
CA LYS A 22 -15.20 -1.24 2.99
C LYS A 22 -14.78 -0.86 1.58
N LEU A 23 -14.05 -1.74 0.92
CA LEU A 23 -13.61 -1.56 -0.45
C LEU A 23 -14.60 -2.23 -1.41
N LEU A 24 -14.85 -1.56 -2.53
CA LEU A 24 -15.68 -2.10 -3.62
C LEU A 24 -14.76 -2.78 -4.64
N ALA A 25 -14.96 -4.07 -4.88
CA ALA A 25 -14.23 -4.87 -5.86
C ALA A 25 -15.16 -5.92 -6.47
N HIS A 26 -14.80 -6.44 -7.64
CA HIS A 26 -15.58 -7.52 -8.25
C HIS A 26 -15.38 -8.85 -7.49
N LYS A 27 -16.40 -9.71 -7.49
CA LYS A 27 -16.39 -11.00 -6.77
C LYS A 27 -15.18 -11.87 -7.14
N GLU A 28 -14.85 -11.94 -8.43
CA GLU A 28 -13.71 -12.71 -8.93
C GLU A 28 -12.36 -12.15 -8.45
N GLN A 29 -12.23 -10.83 -8.39
CA GLN A 29 -11.03 -10.16 -7.88
C GLN A 29 -10.85 -10.43 -6.38
N ILE A 30 -11.95 -10.42 -5.62
CA ILE A 30 -11.93 -10.74 -4.18
C ILE A 30 -11.47 -12.18 -3.97
N ALA A 31 -12.04 -13.14 -4.72
CA ALA A 31 -11.64 -14.55 -4.64
C ALA A 31 -10.15 -14.74 -4.99
N GLY A 32 -9.68 -14.10 -6.05
CA GLY A 32 -8.27 -14.14 -6.46
C GLY A 32 -7.32 -13.53 -5.42
N LEU A 33 -7.70 -12.41 -4.81
CA LEU A 33 -6.91 -11.78 -3.73
C LEU A 33 -6.87 -12.64 -2.47
N ILE A 34 -8.00 -13.20 -2.05
CA ILE A 34 -8.06 -14.10 -0.89
C ILE A 34 -7.18 -15.33 -1.12
N GLY A 35 -7.23 -15.93 -2.32
CA GLY A 35 -6.36 -17.04 -2.69
C GLY A 35 -4.87 -16.69 -2.56
N LYS A 36 -4.46 -15.51 -3.07
CA LYS A 36 -3.07 -15.03 -2.97
C LYS A 36 -2.65 -14.72 -1.54
N ILE A 37 -3.51 -14.13 -0.72
CA ILE A 37 -3.22 -13.77 0.68
C ILE A 37 -3.11 -15.02 1.56
N LYS A 38 -3.86 -16.09 1.27
CA LYS A 38 -3.76 -17.37 1.99
C LYS A 38 -2.38 -18.03 1.82
N THR A 39 -1.67 -17.75 0.73
CA THR A 39 -0.31 -18.24 0.53
C THR A 39 0.64 -17.59 1.55
N ARG A 40 1.36 -18.43 2.30
CA ARG A 40 2.21 -18.00 3.42
C ARG A 40 3.21 -16.91 3.00
N GLY A 41 3.10 -15.74 3.63
CA GLY A 41 4.03 -14.63 3.50
C GLY A 41 3.66 -13.58 2.46
N LEU A 42 2.50 -13.68 1.81
CA LEU A 42 1.96 -12.61 0.96
C LEU A 42 0.99 -11.73 1.75
N THR A 43 1.09 -10.41 1.54
CA THR A 43 0.24 -9.41 2.18
C THR A 43 -0.25 -8.43 1.12
N ALA A 44 -1.54 -8.09 1.18
CA ALA A 44 -2.11 -7.02 0.36
C ALA A 44 -1.79 -5.65 0.98
N LEU A 45 -1.29 -4.74 0.16
CA LEU A 45 -0.87 -3.40 0.57
C LEU A 45 -1.47 -2.36 -0.38
N PRO A 46 -1.94 -1.22 0.11
CA PRO A 46 -2.29 -0.10 -0.74
C PRO A 46 -1.01 0.51 -1.33
N LEU A 47 -1.00 0.73 -2.64
CA LEU A 47 0.11 1.39 -3.35
C LEU A 47 -0.18 2.87 -3.52
N ARG A 48 -1.35 3.21 -4.05
CA ARG A 48 -1.73 4.58 -4.39
C ARG A 48 -3.22 4.80 -4.19
N LEU A 49 -3.57 6.03 -3.82
CA LEU A 49 -4.94 6.53 -3.90
C LEU A 49 -5.03 7.47 -5.09
N TYR A 50 -6.09 7.33 -5.89
CA TYR A 50 -6.31 8.18 -7.04
C TYR A 50 -7.79 8.52 -7.18
N THR A 51 -8.07 9.70 -7.72
CA THR A 51 -9.44 10.15 -7.97
C THR A 51 -9.82 9.81 -9.40
N GLN A 52 -10.97 9.18 -9.59
CA GLN A 52 -11.51 8.87 -10.91
C GLN A 52 -13.03 8.99 -10.88
N HIS A 53 -13.60 9.79 -11.79
CA HIS A 53 -15.06 10.01 -11.89
C HIS A 53 -15.71 10.39 -10.55
N GLY A 54 -15.10 11.31 -9.80
CA GLY A 54 -15.61 11.76 -8.49
C GLY A 54 -15.51 10.72 -7.36
N LYS A 55 -14.87 9.57 -7.59
CA LYS A 55 -14.63 8.54 -6.57
C LYS A 55 -13.14 8.42 -6.27
N ILE A 56 -12.82 8.16 -5.01
CA ILE A 56 -11.46 7.80 -4.60
C ILE A 56 -11.30 6.30 -4.77
N LYS A 57 -10.35 5.90 -5.61
CA LYS A 57 -9.97 4.51 -5.85
C LYS A 57 -8.63 4.22 -5.18
N VAL A 58 -8.48 2.97 -4.77
CA VAL A 58 -7.26 2.45 -4.15
C VAL A 58 -6.64 1.43 -5.09
N GLU A 59 -5.38 1.62 -5.42
CA GLU A 59 -4.57 0.61 -6.08
C GLU A 59 -3.97 -0.32 -5.02
N ILE A 60 -4.16 -1.62 -5.17
CA ILE A 60 -3.73 -2.63 -4.19
C ILE A 60 -2.72 -3.56 -4.85
N GLY A 61 -1.55 -3.69 -4.23
CA GLY A 61 -0.53 -4.65 -4.59
C GLY A 61 -0.50 -5.84 -3.62
N VAL A 62 -0.06 -7.00 -4.10
CA VAL A 62 0.27 -8.15 -3.25
C VAL A 62 1.78 -8.27 -3.19
N ALA A 63 2.35 -8.18 -2.00
CA ALA A 63 3.80 -8.23 -1.82
C ALA A 63 4.19 -9.25 -0.75
N LYS A 64 5.42 -9.74 -0.86
CA LYS A 64 6.06 -10.57 0.17
C LYS A 64 6.95 -9.69 1.02
N TYR A 65 6.81 -9.79 2.35
CA TYR A 65 7.76 -9.13 3.25
C TYR A 65 9.15 -9.77 3.11
N ARG A 66 10.18 -8.94 2.94
CA ARG A 66 11.60 -9.36 2.88
C ARG A 66 12.22 -9.37 4.27
N LYS A 67 13.02 -10.40 4.58
CA LYS A 67 13.73 -10.51 5.86
C LYS A 67 14.77 -9.37 5.98
N LYS A 68 15.15 -9.02 7.21
CA LYS A 68 16.15 -7.97 7.48
C LYS A 68 17.49 -8.23 6.79
N HIS A 69 17.89 -9.50 6.66
CA HIS A 69 19.12 -9.90 5.96
C HIS A 69 19.06 -9.51 4.48
N ASP A 70 18.04 -9.99 3.75
CA ASP A 70 17.84 -9.72 2.33
C ASP A 70 17.78 -8.21 2.01
N LYS A 71 17.25 -7.40 2.95
CA LYS A 71 17.21 -5.94 2.81
C LYS A 71 18.62 -5.33 2.79
N ARG A 72 19.54 -5.81 3.64
CA ARG A 72 20.91 -5.27 3.72
C ARG A 72 21.69 -5.51 2.44
N GLU A 73 21.62 -6.72 1.90
CA GLU A 73 22.31 -7.05 0.64
C GLU A 73 21.78 -6.23 -0.53
N LEU A 74 20.47 -5.98 -0.57
CA LEU A 74 19.86 -5.20 -1.64
C LEU A 74 20.20 -3.71 -1.55
N ILE A 75 20.29 -3.16 -0.34
CA ILE A 75 20.72 -1.76 -0.13
C ILE A 75 22.18 -1.62 -0.61
N LYS A 76 23.07 -2.52 -0.21
CA LYS A 76 24.48 -2.52 -0.67
C LYS A 76 24.58 -2.55 -2.18
N LYS A 77 23.86 -3.47 -2.85
CA LYS A 77 23.85 -3.56 -4.32
C LYS A 77 23.36 -2.26 -4.97
N ARG A 78 22.30 -1.66 -4.43
CA ARG A 78 21.72 -0.43 -4.96
C ARG A 78 22.63 0.79 -4.78
N ASP A 79 23.36 0.85 -3.68
CA ASP A 79 24.33 1.93 -3.46
C ASP A 79 25.56 1.78 -4.38
N ILE A 80 26.06 0.56 -4.58
CA ILE A 80 27.13 0.28 -5.55
C ILE A 80 26.70 0.69 -6.97
N GLU A 81 25.50 0.31 -7.39
CA GLU A 81 24.97 0.63 -8.73
C GLU A 81 24.88 2.15 -8.96
N ARG A 82 24.39 2.90 -7.96
CA ARG A 82 24.36 4.37 -8.02
C ARG A 82 25.73 5.01 -8.05
N GLU A 83 26.73 4.43 -7.39
CA GLU A 83 28.08 4.97 -7.36
C GLU A 83 28.75 4.78 -8.73
N ILE A 84 28.54 3.61 -9.36
CA ILE A 84 28.98 3.34 -10.73
C ILE A 84 28.33 4.31 -11.71
N GLU A 85 27.00 4.49 -11.66
CA GLU A 85 26.28 5.44 -12.53
C GLU A 85 26.73 6.90 -12.36
N ARG A 86 27.26 7.29 -11.20
CA ARG A 86 27.79 8.64 -10.95
C ARG A 86 29.25 8.82 -11.39
N SER A 87 29.99 7.72 -11.54
CA SER A 87 31.40 7.71 -11.95
C SER A 87 31.61 7.62 -13.46
N LEU A 88 30.55 7.30 -14.21
CA LEU A 88 30.42 7.37 -15.66
C LEU A 88 29.96 8.77 -16.09
#